data_AF-A0AAE0I5U5-F1
#
_entry.id   AF-A0AAE0I5U5-F1
#
_cell.length_a   1.000
_cell.length_b   1.000
_cell.length_c   1.000
_cell.angle_alpha   90.00
_cell.angle_beta   90.00
_cell.angle_gamma   90.00
#
_symmetry.space_group_name_H-M   'P 1'
#
loop_
_entity.id
_entity.type
_entity.pdbx_description
1 polymer ?
#
loop_
_entity_poly.entity_id
_entity_poly.type
_entity_poly.pdbx_seq_one_letter_code
_entity_poly.pdbx_strand_id
1 'polypeptide(L)' 'MNIVTAFVAAQGEGTQFLTGPCTSDADCSSGCCGFTSGKCAGAIVAQERDGGCGFGDAQPNSNAADALIGRRRAVPVNF' A
#
# COMPACT_ATOMS: atom_id res chain seq x y z
N MET A 1 -14.61 -21.79 -21.24
CA MET A 1 -13.32 -21.07 -21.26
C MET A 1 -13.56 -19.62 -21.64
N ASN A 2 -13.66 -18.71 -20.67
CA ASN A 2 -13.25 -17.33 -20.89
C ASN A 2 -12.92 -16.70 -19.53
N ILE A 3 -11.63 -16.46 -19.31
CA ILE A 3 -10.99 -16.19 -18.01
C ILE A 3 -11.10 -14.72 -17.57
N VAL A 4 -11.93 -13.92 -18.24
CA VAL A 4 -11.78 -12.45 -18.25
C VAL A 4 -12.43 -11.68 -17.10
N THR A 5 -13.05 -12.33 -16.11
CA THR A 5 -13.68 -11.58 -15.01
C THR A 5 -13.48 -12.20 -13.63
N ALA A 6 -12.34 -12.85 -13.41
CA ALA A 6 -11.81 -12.93 -12.05
C ALA A 6 -11.09 -11.60 -11.76
N PHE A 7 -11.88 -10.55 -11.52
CA PHE A 7 -11.40 -9.45 -10.67
C PHE A 7 -11.30 -10.09 -9.29
N VAL A 8 -10.19 -10.80 -9.07
CA VAL A 8 -9.80 -11.21 -7.73
C VAL A 8 -9.60 -9.88 -7.03
N ALA A 9 -10.64 -9.43 -6.32
CA ALA A 9 -10.46 -8.52 -5.21
C ALA A 9 -9.43 -9.24 -4.35
N ALA A 10 -8.15 -8.87 -4.53
CA ALA A 10 -7.06 -9.44 -3.78
C ALA A 10 -7.51 -9.32 -2.33
N GLN A 11 -7.70 -10.46 -1.68
CA GLN A 11 -8.12 -10.48 -0.30
C GLN A 11 -6.88 -10.13 0.52
N GLY A 12 -6.42 -8.87 0.49
CA GLY A 12 -5.32 -8.39 1.32
C GLY A 12 -4.07 -9.28 1.33
N GLU A 13 -3.70 -9.89 0.20
CA GLU A 13 -2.53 -10.79 0.13
C GLU A 13 -1.20 -10.03 -0.01
N GLY A 14 -1.22 -8.69 0.01
CA GLY A 14 -0.01 -7.88 -0.13
C GLY A 14 0.79 -8.16 -1.41
N THR A 15 0.13 -8.66 -2.47
CA THR A 15 0.79 -9.08 -3.72
C THR A 15 0.81 -7.97 -4.77
N GLN A 16 0.03 -6.90 -4.58
CA GLN A 16 -0.01 -5.81 -5.56
C GLN A 16 1.30 -5.01 -5.52
N PHE A 17 1.93 -4.90 -6.69
CA PHE A 17 3.12 -4.08 -6.91
C PHE A 17 2.78 -2.58 -6.93
N LEU A 18 3.81 -1.73 -6.83
CA LEU A 18 3.68 -0.27 -6.98
C LEU A 18 2.88 0.06 -8.25
N THR A 19 1.94 0.99 -8.13
CA THR A 19 0.96 1.49 -9.13
C THR A 19 -0.24 0.59 -9.45
N GLY A 20 -0.31 -0.63 -8.91
CA GLY A 20 -1.47 -1.50 -9.03
C GLY A 20 -2.72 -0.89 -8.34
N PRO A 21 -3.94 -1.15 -8.86
CA PRO A 21 -5.16 -0.74 -8.17
C PRO A 21 -5.28 -1.47 -6.83
N CYS A 22 -5.76 -0.77 -5.82
CA CYS A 22 -6.01 -1.30 -4.48
C CYS A 22 -7.27 -0.68 -3.89
N THR A 23 -7.88 -1.41 -2.97
CA THR A 23 -9.07 -0.99 -2.22
C THR A 23 -8.78 -0.83 -0.73
N SER A 24 -7.64 -1.34 -0.26
CA SER A 24 -7.22 -1.29 1.13
C SER A 24 -5.69 -1.40 1.20
N ASP A 25 -5.09 -0.93 2.29
CA ASP A 25 -3.63 -1.01 2.51
C ASP A 25 -3.08 -2.45 2.47
N ALA A 26 -3.90 -3.43 2.87
CA ALA A 26 -3.55 -4.85 2.86
C ALA A 26 -3.35 -5.42 1.44
N ASP A 27 -3.86 -4.77 0.40
CA ASP A 27 -3.71 -5.24 -0.98
C ASP A 27 -2.28 -5.04 -1.48
N CYS A 28 -1.57 -4.06 -0.92
CA CYS A 28 -0.28 -3.59 -1.40
C CYS A 28 0.88 -4.26 -0.68
N SER A 29 1.89 -4.69 -1.43
CA SER A 29 3.14 -5.22 -0.84
C SER A 29 3.89 -4.18 0.00
N SER A 30 3.74 -2.91 -0.37
CA SER A 30 4.22 -1.76 0.39
C SER A 30 3.42 -1.48 1.66
N GLY A 31 2.30 -2.17 1.87
CA GLY A 31 1.35 -1.95 2.96
C GLY A 31 0.62 -0.60 2.87
N CYS A 32 0.64 0.07 1.72
CA CYS A 32 0.06 1.39 1.53
C CYS A 32 -0.69 1.51 0.21
N CYS A 33 -1.98 1.75 0.32
CA CYS A 33 -2.88 2.10 -0.76
C CYS A 33 -3.16 3.61 -0.70
N GLY A 34 -2.75 4.35 -1.72
CA GLY A 34 -2.83 5.81 -1.74
C GLY A 34 -4.28 6.30 -1.56
N PHE A 35 -4.50 7.11 -0.53
CA PHE A 35 -5.82 7.57 -0.07
C PHE A 35 -6.62 8.27 -1.18
N THR A 36 -5.95 9.07 -2.00
CA THR A 36 -6.61 9.82 -3.09
C THR A 36 -6.58 9.06 -4.42
N SER A 37 -5.53 8.27 -4.66
CA SER A 37 -5.31 7.65 -5.98
C SER A 37 -5.87 6.24 -6.12
N GLY A 38 -6.11 5.52 -5.02
CA GLY A 38 -6.55 4.11 -5.04
C GLY A 38 -5.52 3.19 -5.68
N LYS A 39 -4.24 3.54 -5.54
CA LYS A 39 -3.12 2.79 -6.11
C LYS A 39 -2.09 2.46 -5.05
N CYS A 40 -1.49 1.28 -5.16
CA CYS A 40 -0.39 0.90 -4.31
C CYS A 40 0.79 1.84 -4.55
N ALA A 41 1.26 2.48 -3.49
CA ALA A 41 2.39 3.38 -3.56
C ALA A 41 3.38 3.03 -2.45
N GLY A 42 4.64 3.43 -2.64
CA GLY A 42 5.61 3.35 -1.54
C GLY A 42 5.12 4.24 -0.40
N ALA A 43 5.11 3.74 0.84
CA ALA A 43 4.37 4.41 1.90
C ALA A 43 4.77 5.87 2.12
N ILE A 44 6.06 6.23 1.98
CA ILE A 44 6.50 7.63 2.07
C ILE A 44 5.98 8.46 0.89
N VAL A 45 6.08 7.93 -0.33
CA VAL A 45 5.62 8.62 -1.54
C VAL A 45 4.11 8.82 -1.49
N ALA A 46 3.35 7.87 -0.96
CA ALA A 46 1.92 8.00 -0.77
C ALA A 46 1.55 9.13 0.20
N GLN A 47 2.34 9.35 1.27
CA GLN A 47 2.13 10.50 2.15
C GLN A 47 2.33 11.82 1.40
N GLU A 48 3.34 11.89 0.54
CA GLU A 48 3.71 13.11 -0.18
C GLU A 48 2.78 13.41 -1.37
N ARG A 49 2.32 12.38 -2.08
CA ARG A 49 1.59 12.52 -3.36
C ARG A 49 0.12 12.17 -3.28
N ASP A 50 -0.26 11.20 -2.45
CA ASP A 50 -1.60 10.63 -2.39
C ASP A 50 -2.38 11.09 -1.15
N GLY A 51 -1.76 11.94 -0.31
CA GLY A 51 -2.36 12.48 0.91
C GLY A 51 -2.38 11.51 2.09
N GLY A 52 -1.74 10.34 1.94
CA GLY A 52 -1.69 9.27 2.94
C GLY A 52 -2.01 7.90 2.37
N CYS A 53 -1.88 6.88 3.23
CA CYS A 53 -2.37 5.51 3.00
C CYS A 53 -3.83 5.40 3.47
N GLY A 54 -4.51 4.29 3.17
CA GLY A 54 -5.89 4.04 3.63
C GLY A 54 -6.99 4.42 2.62
N PHE A 55 -6.81 4.12 1.33
CA PHE A 55 -7.91 4.28 0.36
C PHE A 55 -9.17 3.54 0.84
N GLY A 56 -10.31 4.24 0.86
CA GLY A 56 -11.58 3.71 1.35
C GLY A 56 -11.85 3.92 2.85
N ASP A 57 -10.86 4.38 3.62
CA ASP A 57 -11.05 4.79 5.01
C ASP A 57 -11.69 6.18 5.12
N ALA A 58 -12.27 6.49 6.28
CA ALA A 58 -12.82 7.81 6.55
C ALA A 58 -11.76 8.93 6.59
N GLN A 59 -10.51 8.58 6.91
CA GLN A 59 -9.37 9.49 6.97
C GLN A 59 -8.08 8.78 6.53
N PRO A 60 -7.14 9.51 5.90
CA PRO A 60 -5.84 8.96 5.54
C PRO A 60 -5.02 8.57 6.78
N ASN A 61 -4.20 7.53 6.65
CA ASN A 61 -3.30 7.04 7.68
C ASN A 61 -1.82 7.10 7.25
N SER A 62 -0.91 6.99 8.23
CA SER A 62 0.55 7.00 8.02
C SER A 62 1.23 5.72 8.49
N ASN A 63 0.44 4.68 8.83
CA ASN A 63 0.93 3.48 9.52
C ASN A 63 2.04 2.78 8.73
N ALA A 64 1.88 2.70 7.41
CA ALA A 64 2.86 2.09 6.53
C ALA A 64 4.16 2.92 6.45
N ALA A 65 4.07 4.25 6.49
CA ALA A 65 5.22 5.14 6.52
C ALA A 65 5.98 5.00 7.85
N ASP A 66 5.25 5.00 8.97
CA ASP A 66 5.80 4.81 10.31
C ASP A 66 6.48 3.43 10.45
N ALA A 67 5.86 2.38 9.92
CA ALA A 67 6.43 1.03 9.90
C ALA A 67 7.74 0.97 9.09
N LEU A 68 7.84 1.69 7.96
CA LEU A 68 9.10 1.78 7.21
C LEU A 68 10.19 2.54 7.98
N ILE A 69 9.84 3.64 8.65
CA ILE A 69 10.78 4.40 9.49
C ILE A 69 11.25 3.54 10.68
N GLY A 70 10.34 2.81 11.31
CA GLY A 70 10.66 1.84 12.37
C GLY A 70 11.55 0.69 11.88
N ARG A 71 11.27 0.14 10.69
CA ARG A 71 12.12 -0.88 10.04
C ARG A 71 13.52 -0.37 9.75
N ARG A 72 13.69 0.88 9.30
CA ARG A 72 15.01 1.48 9.09
C ARG A 72 15.84 1.57 10.38
N ARG A 73 15.20 1.71 11.54
CA ARG A 73 15.88 1.66 12.85
C ARG A 73 16.20 0.23 13.31
N ALA A 74 15.43 -0.76 12.86
CA ALA A 74 15.56 -2.14 13.30
C ALA A 74 16.50 -3.01 12.44
N VAL A 75 16.84 -2.60 11.22
CA VAL A 75 17.83 -3.31 10.40
C VAL A 75 19.24 -2.93 10.88
N PRO A 76 20.01 -3.85 11.50
CA PRO A 76 21.44 -3.62 11.69
C PRO A 76 22.09 -3.56 10.31
N VAL A 77 22.69 -2.42 9.97
CA VAL A 77 23.51 -2.26 8.78
C VAL A 77 24.82 -3.03 8.99
N ASN A 78 24.79 -4.34 8.75
CA ASN A 78 26.00 -5.13 8.63
C ASN A 78 26.43 -5.07 7.16
N PHE A 79 27.41 -4.22 6.87
CA PHE A 79 28.08 -4.15 5.58
C PHE A 79 28.96 -5.37 5.37
#